data_AF-A0AAU8C9L3-F1
#
_entry.id   AF-A0AAU8C9L3-F1
#
_cell.length_a   1.000
_cell.length_b   1.000
_cell.length_c   1.000
_cell.angle_alpha   90.00
_cell.angle_beta   90.00
_cell.angle_gamma   90.00
#
_symmetry.space_group_name_H-M   'P 1'
#
loop_
_entity.id
_entity.type
_entity.pdbx_description
1 polymer ?
#
loop_
_entity_poly.entity_id
_entity_poly.type
_entity_poly.pdbx_seq_one_letter_code
_entity_poly.pdbx_strand_id
1 'polypeptide(L)'
;MPAFGDESGNFRNLLSGNEPYFVLAVAAGERTACGACAGRTIRLSDSMKEAKWNDLVDVEKRRFLESVSDRSVQVAYAVAERSDFDRMRHSYALYDETRMHVRPTSFVTGAMYAALLLSFEESVRTFEFDKVWSDDISAAVVDVLNEVGSSFDATPVISSQSKGVQTADCAAGAVREHALNGGWQSALRDWSDESEYALATVEKWLSEYRK
;
A
#
# COMPACT_ATOMS: atom_id res chain seq x y z
N MET A 1 17.23 0.84 2.37
CA MET A 1 16.49 1.43 3.51
C MET A 1 15.38 0.50 4.02
N PRO A 2 14.80 0.71 5.22
CA PRO A 2 13.55 0.07 5.60
C PRO A 2 12.35 0.72 4.88
N ALA A 3 11.32 -0.07 4.64
CA ALA A 3 10.05 0.36 4.04
C ALA A 3 8.86 -0.21 4.81
N PHE A 4 7.73 0.49 4.74
CA PHE A 4 6.50 0.15 5.44
C PHE A 4 5.32 0.25 4.48
N GLY A 5 4.45 -0.75 4.42
CA GLY A 5 3.33 -0.81 3.49
C GLY A 5 1.97 -0.91 4.19
N ASP A 6 0.96 -0.31 3.58
CA ASP A 6 -0.44 -0.56 3.94
C ASP A 6 -1.37 -0.37 2.72
N GLU A 7 -2.60 -0.86 2.84
CA GLU A 7 -3.65 -0.77 1.84
C GLU A 7 -4.86 0.04 2.33
N SER A 8 -5.53 0.72 1.42
CA SER A 8 -6.79 1.40 1.67
C SER A 8 -7.84 0.99 0.63
N GLY A 9 -9.00 0.58 1.13
CA GLY A 9 -10.03 -0.10 0.34
C GLY A 9 -9.78 -1.61 0.28
N ASN A 10 -10.81 -2.38 -0.11
CA ASN A 10 -10.72 -3.83 -0.17
C ASN A 10 -10.78 -4.33 -1.62
N PHE A 11 -9.75 -5.06 -2.05
CA PHE A 11 -9.68 -5.56 -3.43
C PHE A 11 -10.89 -6.42 -3.84
N ARG A 12 -11.46 -7.25 -2.96
CA ARG A 12 -12.66 -8.04 -3.29
C ARG A 12 -13.90 -7.17 -3.44
N ASN A 13 -14.01 -6.12 -2.62
CA ASN A 13 -15.07 -5.14 -2.76
C ASN A 13 -14.91 -4.35 -4.06
N LEU A 14 -13.68 -4.06 -4.50
CA LEU A 14 -13.39 -3.45 -5.80
C LEU A 14 -13.93 -4.33 -6.94
N LEU A 15 -13.57 -5.62 -6.95
CA LEU A 15 -14.01 -6.56 -7.98
C LEU A 15 -15.54 -6.75 -8.01
N SER A 16 -16.19 -6.68 -6.84
CA SER A 16 -17.66 -6.74 -6.75
C SER A 16 -18.37 -5.41 -7.04
N GLY A 17 -17.62 -4.31 -7.22
CA GLY A 17 -18.17 -2.98 -7.48
C GLY A 17 -18.70 -2.25 -6.24
N ASN A 18 -18.37 -2.73 -5.04
CA ASN A 18 -18.72 -2.10 -3.75
C ASN A 18 -17.66 -1.10 -3.27
N GLU A 19 -16.49 -1.09 -3.91
CA GLU A 19 -15.38 -0.17 -3.66
C GLU A 19 -14.98 0.45 -5.00
N PRO A 20 -14.81 1.78 -5.10
CA PRO A 20 -14.39 2.40 -6.36
C PRO A 20 -12.87 2.31 -6.59
N TYR A 21 -12.09 2.32 -5.50
CA TYR A 21 -10.63 2.39 -5.54
C TYR A 21 -10.02 1.42 -4.53
N PHE A 22 -8.97 0.74 -4.96
CA PHE A 22 -8.02 0.02 -4.11
C PHE A 22 -6.67 0.73 -4.20
N VAL A 23 -6.11 1.09 -3.04
CA VAL A 23 -4.88 1.87 -2.96
C VAL A 23 -3.87 1.12 -2.11
N LEU A 24 -2.63 1.06 -2.58
CA LEU A 24 -1.49 0.62 -1.79
C LEU A 24 -0.51 1.77 -1.67
N ALA A 25 0.06 1.96 -0.48
CA ALA A 25 1.12 2.92 -0.27
C ALA A 25 2.30 2.28 0.47
N VAL A 26 3.50 2.73 0.13
CA VAL A 26 4.74 2.38 0.80
C VAL A 26 5.45 3.64 1.25
N ALA A 27 5.73 3.74 2.55
CA ALA A 27 6.60 4.77 3.13
C ALA A 27 8.00 4.18 3.39
N ALA A 28 9.03 4.74 2.79
CA ALA A 28 10.41 4.28 2.89
C ALA A 28 11.32 5.35 3.49
N GLY A 29 12.26 4.94 4.34
CA GLY A 29 13.17 5.84 5.05
C GLY A 29 13.56 5.29 6.41
N GLU A 30 14.31 6.06 7.20
CA GLU A 30 14.66 5.63 8.56
C GLU A 30 13.40 5.35 9.39
N ARG A 31 13.38 4.24 10.15
CA ARG A 31 12.22 3.84 10.96
C ARG A 31 11.74 4.95 11.90
N THR A 32 12.68 5.70 12.48
CA THR A 32 12.43 6.88 13.32
C THR A 32 11.76 8.01 12.55
N ALA A 33 12.16 8.25 11.30
CA ALA A 33 11.59 9.27 10.44
C ALA A 33 10.17 8.89 9.98
N CYS A 34 9.97 7.65 9.48
CA CYS A 34 8.65 7.16 9.10
C CYS A 34 7.71 7.20 10.31
N GLY A 35 8.10 6.60 11.44
CA GLY A 35 7.25 6.56 12.64
C GLY A 35 6.99 7.91 13.31
N ALA A 36 7.76 8.95 13.01
CA ALA A 36 7.52 10.29 13.52
C ALA A 36 6.28 10.95 12.89
N CYS A 37 5.92 10.59 11.65
CA CYS A 37 4.75 11.16 10.97
C CYS A 37 3.46 10.76 11.69
N ALA A 38 3.20 9.45 11.84
CA ALA A 38 2.09 8.96 12.65
C ALA A 38 2.17 9.41 14.12
N GLY A 39 3.39 9.45 14.69
CA GLY A 39 3.60 9.92 16.06
C GLY A 39 3.23 11.39 16.29
N ARG A 40 3.45 12.27 15.30
CA ARG A 40 3.08 13.69 15.38
C ARG A 40 1.56 13.86 15.37
N THR A 41 0.86 13.01 14.64
CA THR A 41 -0.60 12.96 14.61
C THR A 41 -1.17 12.49 15.94
N ILE A 42 -0.72 11.34 16.45
CA ILE A 42 -1.25 10.73 17.68
C ILE A 42 -0.99 11.59 18.92
N ARG A 43 0.18 12.21 19.08
CA ARG A 43 0.55 12.96 20.30
C ARG A 43 -0.38 14.12 20.64
N LEU A 44 -1.21 14.55 19.69
CA LEU A 44 -2.12 15.69 19.84
C LEU A 44 -3.56 15.22 20.06
N SER A 45 -3.81 13.92 19.99
CA SER A 45 -5.08 13.26 20.26
C SER A 45 -4.90 12.23 21.37
N ASP A 46 -5.20 12.63 22.61
CA ASP A 46 -5.04 11.79 23.81
C ASP A 46 -5.87 10.49 23.75
N SER A 47 -6.88 10.42 22.87
CA SER A 47 -7.72 9.25 22.65
C SER A 47 -7.24 8.30 21.55
N MET A 48 -6.29 8.71 20.72
CA MET A 48 -5.92 7.98 19.51
C MET A 48 -4.74 7.04 19.79
N LYS A 49 -4.93 5.73 19.60
CA LYS A 49 -3.84 4.74 19.72
C LYS A 49 -3.07 4.52 18.42
N GLU A 50 -3.67 4.90 17.30
CA GLU A 50 -3.19 4.65 15.94
C GLU A 50 -3.65 5.78 15.03
N ALA A 51 -2.77 6.28 14.16
CA ALA A 51 -3.11 7.30 13.20
C ALA A 51 -3.79 6.63 11.99
N LYS A 52 -5.11 6.75 11.91
CA LYS A 52 -5.89 6.34 10.72
C LYS A 52 -6.41 7.56 10.01
N TRP A 53 -6.18 7.66 8.71
CA TRP A 53 -6.50 8.87 7.94
C TRP A 53 -7.95 9.36 8.14
N ASN A 54 -8.91 8.44 8.17
CA ASN A 54 -10.34 8.76 8.32
C ASN A 54 -10.71 9.28 9.71
N ASP A 55 -9.89 9.00 10.72
CA ASP A 55 -10.11 9.47 12.10
C ASP A 55 -9.47 10.84 12.34
N LEU A 56 -8.71 11.36 11.37
CA LEU A 56 -7.99 12.63 11.49
C LEU A 56 -8.86 13.81 11.10
N VAL A 57 -8.78 14.89 11.88
CA VAL A 57 -9.31 16.19 11.45
C VAL A 57 -8.34 16.87 10.48
N ASP A 58 -8.82 17.84 9.68
CA ASP A 58 -8.02 18.51 8.64
C ASP A 58 -6.66 19.04 9.11
N VAL A 59 -6.58 19.56 10.34
CA VAL A 59 -5.32 20.07 10.90
C VAL A 59 -4.32 18.94 11.15
N GLU A 60 -4.78 17.75 11.52
CA GLU A 60 -3.95 16.57 11.72
C GLU A 60 -3.51 15.99 10.37
N LYS A 61 -4.42 15.93 9.39
CA LYS A 61 -4.10 15.54 8.00
C LYS A 61 -3.01 16.42 7.40
N ARG A 62 -3.13 17.75 7.50
CA ARG A 62 -2.08 18.69 7.02
C ARG A 62 -0.74 18.45 7.71
N ARG A 63 -0.72 18.26 9.02
CA ARG A 63 0.50 18.00 9.79
C ARG A 63 1.17 16.69 9.43
N PHE A 64 0.38 15.66 9.14
CA PHE A 64 0.89 14.39 8.64
C PHE A 64 1.64 14.62 7.33
N LEU A 65 1.01 15.29 6.37
CA LEU A 65 1.61 15.59 5.06
C LEU A 65 2.87 16.45 5.18
N GLU A 66 2.81 17.53 5.97
CA GLU A 66 3.99 18.35 6.30
C GLU A 66 5.11 17.50 6.89
N SER A 67 4.80 16.57 7.80
CA SER A 67 5.81 15.71 8.41
C SER A 67 6.43 14.72 7.43
N VAL A 68 5.70 14.26 6.43
CA VAL A 68 6.24 13.40 5.37
C VAL A 68 7.17 14.22 4.48
N SER A 69 6.73 15.40 4.01
CA SER A 69 7.55 16.29 3.15
C SER A 69 8.79 16.86 3.84
N ASP A 70 8.71 17.18 5.13
CA ASP A 70 9.84 17.76 5.90
C ASP A 70 10.94 16.74 6.22
N ARG A 71 10.66 15.45 6.06
CA ARG A 71 11.56 14.35 6.41
C ARG A 71 12.00 13.66 5.14
N SER A 72 13.16 13.01 5.16
CA SER A 72 13.62 12.12 4.11
C SER A 72 12.82 10.80 4.05
N VAL A 73 11.49 10.89 4.18
CA VAL A 73 10.54 9.79 3.99
C VAL A 73 10.04 9.87 2.55
N GLN A 74 10.37 8.84 1.77
CA GLN A 74 9.87 8.69 0.42
C GLN A 74 8.54 7.93 0.48
N VAL A 75 7.56 8.36 -0.31
CA VAL A 75 6.28 7.65 -0.43
C VAL A 75 6.05 7.29 -1.88
N ALA A 76 5.79 6.01 -2.13
CA ALA A 76 5.32 5.49 -3.40
C ALA A 76 3.92 4.91 -3.19
N TYR A 77 3.01 5.10 -4.14
CA TYR A 77 1.67 4.57 -4.06
C TYR A 77 1.17 4.08 -5.41
N ALA A 78 0.17 3.20 -5.37
CA ALA A 78 -0.55 2.76 -6.55
C ALA A 78 -2.05 2.80 -6.27
N VAL A 79 -2.80 3.31 -7.23
CA VAL A 79 -4.26 3.36 -7.24
C VAL A 79 -4.75 2.43 -8.33
N ALA A 80 -5.75 1.62 -8.02
CA ALA A 80 -6.39 0.75 -8.98
C ALA A 80 -7.90 0.88 -8.93
N GLU A 81 -8.50 1.00 -10.10
CA GLU A 81 -9.93 0.87 -10.34
C GLU A 81 -10.26 -0.53 -10.85
N ARG A 82 -11.52 -0.93 -10.73
CA ARG A 82 -11.97 -2.21 -11.29
C ARG A 82 -11.69 -2.31 -12.79
N SER A 83 -11.86 -1.21 -13.53
CA SER A 83 -11.65 -1.20 -14.98
C SER A 83 -10.22 -1.50 -15.39
N ASP A 84 -9.25 -1.24 -14.51
CA ASP A 84 -7.85 -1.54 -14.80
C ASP A 84 -7.64 -3.04 -14.87
N PHE A 85 -8.21 -3.79 -13.91
CA PHE A 85 -8.18 -5.25 -13.91
C PHE A 85 -9.01 -5.85 -15.03
N ASP A 86 -10.18 -5.28 -15.35
CA ASP A 86 -11.04 -5.81 -16.42
C ASP A 86 -10.36 -5.78 -17.80
N ARG A 87 -9.45 -4.83 -18.01
CA ARG A 87 -8.69 -4.67 -19.25
C ARG A 87 -7.48 -5.60 -19.35
N MET A 88 -7.01 -6.16 -18.23
CA MET A 88 -5.85 -7.04 -18.23
C MET A 88 -6.13 -8.34 -18.99
N ARG A 89 -5.11 -8.81 -19.70
CA ARG A 89 -5.16 -10.15 -20.27
C ARG A 89 -5.25 -11.18 -19.14
N HIS A 90 -6.18 -12.12 -19.26
CA HIS A 90 -6.42 -13.17 -18.26
C HIS A 90 -7.06 -12.70 -16.93
N SER A 91 -7.65 -11.50 -16.92
CA SER A 91 -8.38 -10.94 -15.77
C SER A 91 -9.41 -11.88 -15.14
N TYR A 92 -10.00 -12.80 -15.93
CA TYR A 92 -10.92 -13.83 -15.41
C TYR A 92 -10.35 -14.69 -14.27
N ALA A 93 -9.04 -14.84 -14.15
CA ALA A 93 -8.42 -15.57 -13.05
C ALA A 93 -8.55 -14.83 -11.72
N LEU A 94 -8.62 -13.49 -11.75
CA LEU A 94 -8.83 -12.66 -10.56
C LEU A 94 -10.26 -12.79 -9.99
N TYR A 95 -11.21 -13.21 -10.83
CA TYR A 95 -12.63 -13.36 -10.47
C TYR A 95 -13.03 -14.80 -10.09
N ASP A 96 -12.13 -15.76 -10.25
CA ASP A 96 -12.38 -17.18 -9.97
C ASP A 96 -11.24 -17.73 -9.10
N GLU A 97 -11.46 -17.72 -7.77
CA GLU A 97 -10.46 -18.13 -6.77
C GLU A 97 -10.00 -19.59 -6.95
N THR A 98 -10.71 -20.42 -7.72
CA THR A 98 -10.31 -21.80 -8.00
C THR A 98 -9.21 -21.91 -9.07
N ARG A 99 -8.94 -20.83 -9.80
CA ARG A 99 -7.98 -20.80 -10.92
C ARG A 99 -6.59 -20.35 -10.55
N MET A 100 -6.38 -19.93 -9.31
CA MET A 100 -5.08 -19.47 -8.82
C MET A 100 -4.68 -20.30 -7.59
N HIS A 101 -3.40 -20.69 -7.53
CA HIS A 101 -2.84 -21.36 -6.36
C HIS A 101 -2.75 -20.43 -5.15
N VAL A 102 -2.69 -19.12 -5.39
CA VAL A 102 -2.73 -18.05 -4.39
C VAL A 102 -4.01 -17.24 -4.59
N ARG A 103 -4.63 -16.80 -3.49
CA ARG A 103 -5.85 -15.97 -3.57
C ARG A 103 -5.57 -14.68 -4.38
N PRO A 104 -6.50 -14.23 -5.23
CA PRO A 104 -6.33 -13.01 -6.03
C PRO A 104 -5.90 -11.79 -5.21
N THR A 105 -6.45 -11.62 -4.00
CA THR A 105 -6.04 -10.55 -3.07
C THR A 105 -4.55 -10.60 -2.75
N SER A 106 -4.02 -11.74 -2.29
CA SER A 106 -2.59 -11.87 -1.96
C SER A 106 -1.70 -11.65 -3.19
N PHE A 107 -2.13 -12.18 -4.34
CA PHE A 107 -1.40 -12.02 -5.60
C PHE A 107 -1.29 -10.56 -6.03
N VAL A 108 -2.42 -9.84 -6.08
CA VAL A 108 -2.45 -8.44 -6.50
C VAL A 108 -1.71 -7.57 -5.50
N THR A 109 -1.97 -7.72 -4.20
CA THR A 109 -1.28 -6.97 -3.14
C THR A 109 0.24 -7.21 -3.19
N GLY A 110 0.70 -8.46 -3.31
CA GLY A 110 2.12 -8.79 -3.39
C GLY A 110 2.80 -8.23 -4.65
N ALA A 111 2.19 -8.40 -5.83
CA ALA A 111 2.73 -7.89 -7.08
C ALA A 111 2.80 -6.35 -7.12
N MET A 112 1.76 -5.68 -6.61
CA MET A 112 1.75 -4.23 -6.51
C MET A 112 2.78 -3.72 -5.49
N TYR A 113 2.90 -4.33 -4.30
CA TYR A 113 3.96 -3.97 -3.36
C TYR A 113 5.35 -4.18 -3.97
N ALA A 114 5.58 -5.26 -4.70
CA ALA A 114 6.86 -5.48 -5.37
C ALA A 114 7.20 -4.33 -6.32
N ALA A 115 6.23 -3.87 -7.11
CA ALA A 115 6.41 -2.73 -8.00
C ALA A 115 6.75 -1.44 -7.24
N LEU A 116 6.01 -1.12 -6.16
CA LEU A 116 6.29 0.04 -5.32
C LEU A 116 7.68 -0.02 -4.69
N LEU A 117 8.09 -1.18 -4.21
CA LEU A 117 9.39 -1.36 -3.55
C LEU A 117 10.56 -1.25 -4.53
N LEU A 118 10.34 -1.61 -5.80
CA LEU A 118 11.33 -1.50 -6.87
C LEU A 118 11.43 -0.09 -7.47
N SER A 119 10.47 0.81 -7.20
CA SER A 119 10.50 2.17 -7.76
C SER A 119 11.38 3.14 -6.97
N PHE A 120 11.75 2.80 -5.73
CA PHE A 120 12.65 3.62 -4.93
C PHE A 120 14.08 3.60 -5.48
N GLU A 121 14.72 4.79 -5.49
CA GLU A 121 16.12 4.96 -5.93
C GLU A 121 17.11 4.16 -5.08
N GLU A 122 16.89 4.16 -3.75
CA GLU A 122 17.69 3.36 -2.82
C GLU A 122 17.06 1.99 -2.62
N SER A 123 17.89 0.94 -2.66
CA SER A 123 17.39 -0.42 -2.47
C SER A 123 16.77 -0.63 -1.09
N VAL A 124 15.53 -1.13 -1.09
CA VAL A 124 14.84 -1.56 0.14
C VAL A 124 15.49 -2.85 0.66
N ARG A 125 15.74 -2.91 1.97
CA ARG A 125 16.35 -4.08 2.64
C ARG A 125 15.34 -4.88 3.44
N THR A 126 14.43 -4.19 4.12
CA THR A 126 13.39 -4.78 4.96
C THR A 126 12.07 -4.11 4.64
N PHE A 127 11.01 -4.88 4.60
CA PHE A 127 9.67 -4.39 4.32
C PHE A 127 8.70 -4.92 5.38
N GLU A 128 8.07 -4.02 6.13
CA GLU A 128 6.97 -4.37 7.04
C GLU A 128 5.65 -3.91 6.42
N PHE A 129 4.61 -4.73 6.47
CA PHE A 129 3.28 -4.32 6.00
C PHE A 129 2.19 -4.75 6.96
N ASP A 130 1.05 -4.05 6.97
CA ASP A 130 -0.07 -4.45 7.83
C ASP A 130 -0.63 -5.81 7.41
N LYS A 131 -1.11 -6.57 8.39
CA LYS A 131 -1.68 -7.89 8.13
C LYS A 131 -2.93 -7.78 7.27
N VAL A 132 -2.89 -8.46 6.13
CA VAL A 132 -4.00 -8.49 5.17
C VAL A 132 -4.98 -9.59 5.56
N TRP A 133 -6.07 -9.22 6.23
CA TRP A 133 -7.25 -10.04 6.60
C TRP A 133 -6.99 -11.31 7.46
N SER A 134 -6.04 -12.18 7.11
CA SER A 134 -5.61 -13.36 7.85
C SER A 134 -4.10 -13.61 7.73
N ASP A 135 -3.55 -14.41 8.64
CA ASP A 135 -2.14 -14.79 8.63
C ASP A 135 -1.77 -15.55 7.33
N ASP A 136 -2.64 -16.45 6.85
CA ASP A 136 -2.41 -17.20 5.60
C ASP A 136 -2.33 -16.28 4.37
N ILE A 137 -3.18 -15.25 4.30
CA ILE A 137 -3.18 -14.29 3.18
C ILE A 137 -1.92 -13.44 3.23
N SER A 138 -1.53 -13.01 4.43
CA SER A 138 -0.32 -12.23 4.66
C SER A 138 0.93 -13.03 4.31
N ALA A 139 0.98 -14.31 4.66
CA ALA A 139 2.07 -15.21 4.25
C ALA A 139 2.12 -15.37 2.72
N ALA A 140 0.98 -15.54 2.06
CA ALA A 140 0.93 -15.63 0.62
C ALA A 140 1.34 -14.32 -0.10
N VAL A 141 1.16 -13.15 0.52
CA VAL A 141 1.74 -11.89 0.01
C VAL A 141 3.27 -11.95 0.03
N VAL A 142 3.87 -12.48 1.10
CA VAL A 142 5.33 -12.67 1.19
C VAL A 142 5.83 -13.64 0.13
N ASP A 143 5.12 -14.74 -0.10
CA ASP A 143 5.47 -15.71 -1.15
C ASP A 143 5.48 -15.05 -2.54
N VAL A 144 4.46 -14.25 -2.85
CA VAL A 144 4.38 -13.50 -4.10
C VAL A 144 5.52 -12.49 -4.21
N LEU A 145 5.84 -11.75 -3.16
CA LEU A 145 6.98 -10.81 -3.15
C LEU A 145 8.29 -11.53 -3.49
N ASN A 146 8.55 -12.66 -2.82
CA ASN A 146 9.73 -13.49 -3.06
C ASN A 146 9.80 -14.01 -4.50
N GLU A 147 8.67 -14.45 -5.06
CA GLU A 147 8.57 -14.91 -6.44
C GLU A 147 8.82 -13.78 -7.44
N VAL A 148 8.31 -12.57 -7.17
CA VAL A 148 8.51 -11.40 -8.03
C VAL A 148 9.98 -10.96 -8.12
N GLY A 149 10.84 -11.51 -7.26
CA GLY A 149 12.29 -11.32 -7.30
C GLY A 149 12.77 -10.24 -6.33
N SER A 150 12.06 -10.06 -5.21
CA SER A 150 12.47 -9.09 -4.21
C SER A 150 13.69 -9.52 -3.40
N SER A 151 14.72 -8.69 -3.36
CA SER A 151 15.90 -8.87 -2.48
C SER A 151 15.68 -8.36 -1.04
N PHE A 152 14.44 -8.08 -0.65
CA PHE A 152 14.09 -7.52 0.66
C PHE A 152 13.47 -8.58 1.58
N ASP A 153 13.70 -8.43 2.89
CA ASP A 153 13.09 -9.26 3.93
C ASP A 153 11.70 -8.70 4.28
N ALA A 154 10.65 -9.37 3.81
CA ALA A 154 9.26 -8.94 4.00
C ALA A 154 8.63 -9.62 5.22
N THR A 155 8.01 -8.84 6.10
CA THR A 155 7.36 -9.34 7.32
C THR A 155 5.99 -8.68 7.53
N PRO A 156 4.90 -9.45 7.63
CA PRO A 156 3.61 -8.90 8.04
C PRO A 156 3.62 -8.57 9.54
N VAL A 157 3.13 -7.39 9.90
CA VAL A 157 3.05 -6.90 11.28
C VAL A 157 1.65 -6.37 11.58
N ILE A 158 1.33 -6.16 12.86
CA ILE A 158 0.09 -5.47 13.23
C ILE A 158 0.37 -3.97 13.25
N SER A 159 -0.41 -3.16 12.55
CA SER A 159 -0.26 -1.70 12.43
C SER A 159 0.00 -0.99 13.77
N SER A 160 -0.74 -1.36 14.83
CA SER A 160 -0.57 -0.80 16.18
C SER A 160 0.82 -1.00 16.79
N GLN A 161 1.61 -1.95 16.27
CA GLN A 161 2.96 -2.28 16.72
C GLN A 161 4.05 -1.60 15.88
N SER A 162 3.75 -1.10 14.69
CA SER A 162 4.72 -0.44 13.81
C SER A 162 4.21 0.92 13.34
N LYS A 163 4.75 2.00 13.90
CA LYS A 163 4.40 3.38 13.50
C LYS A 163 4.77 3.69 12.04
N GLY A 164 5.72 2.96 11.47
CA GLY A 164 6.03 3.07 10.04
C GLY A 164 4.86 2.59 9.19
N VAL A 165 4.23 1.46 9.57
CA VAL A 165 3.00 0.97 8.92
C VAL A 165 1.86 1.96 9.07
N GLN A 166 1.65 2.54 10.26
CA GLN A 166 0.64 3.61 10.45
C GLN A 166 0.87 4.84 9.55
N THR A 167 2.13 5.09 9.16
CA THR A 167 2.45 6.17 8.23
C THR A 167 2.07 5.78 6.80
N ALA A 168 2.28 4.52 6.42
CA ALA A 168 1.80 3.98 5.15
C ALA A 168 0.26 3.92 5.10
N ASP A 169 -0.44 3.57 6.19
CA ASP A 169 -1.91 3.62 6.31
C ASP A 169 -2.42 5.03 6.04
N CYS A 170 -1.88 6.02 6.75
CA CYS A 170 -2.24 7.41 6.53
C CYS A 170 -1.96 7.87 5.09
N ALA A 171 -0.87 7.41 4.47
CA ALA A 171 -0.57 7.71 3.08
C ALA A 171 -1.58 7.07 2.10
N ALA A 172 -1.89 5.78 2.28
CA ALA A 172 -2.88 5.08 1.47
C ALA A 172 -4.27 5.72 1.62
N GLY A 173 -4.65 6.11 2.84
CA GLY A 173 -5.89 6.84 3.12
C GLY A 173 -5.93 8.21 2.45
N ALA A 174 -4.82 8.97 2.49
CA ALA A 174 -4.72 10.28 1.82
C ALA A 174 -4.88 10.17 0.31
N VAL A 175 -4.21 9.20 -0.31
CA VAL A 175 -4.31 8.92 -1.75
C VAL A 175 -5.72 8.47 -2.11
N ARG A 176 -6.35 7.60 -1.31
CA ARG A 176 -7.73 7.15 -1.56
C ARG A 176 -8.74 8.29 -1.42
N GLU A 177 -8.62 9.13 -0.40
CA GLU A 177 -9.48 10.32 -0.27
C GLU A 177 -9.28 11.27 -1.46
N HIS A 178 -8.04 11.44 -1.91
CA HIS A 178 -7.73 12.23 -3.09
C HIS A 178 -8.40 11.68 -4.35
N ALA A 179 -8.33 10.37 -4.59
CA ALA A 179 -8.98 9.72 -5.72
C ALA A 179 -10.53 9.87 -5.67
N LEU A 180 -11.11 9.80 -4.47
CA LEU A 180 -12.56 9.90 -4.27
C LEU A 180 -13.10 11.33 -4.44
N ASN A 181 -12.44 12.32 -3.82
CA ASN A 181 -13.00 13.66 -3.61
C ASN A 181 -12.16 14.79 -4.20
N GLY A 182 -10.94 14.52 -4.69
CA GLY A 182 -9.96 15.54 -5.01
C GLY A 182 -9.39 16.22 -3.74
N GLY A 183 -8.62 17.30 -3.90
CA GLY A 183 -8.34 18.25 -2.80
C GLY A 183 -6.98 18.11 -2.11
N TRP A 184 -6.33 16.95 -2.12
CA TRP A 184 -4.99 16.78 -1.52
C TRP A 184 -3.84 16.85 -2.54
N GLN A 185 -4.11 17.16 -3.83
CA GLN A 185 -3.12 17.16 -4.92
C GLN A 185 -1.81 17.87 -4.56
N SER A 186 -1.88 19.07 -3.97
CA SER A 186 -0.67 19.86 -3.67
C SER A 186 0.22 19.21 -2.62
N ALA A 187 -0.37 18.41 -1.73
CA ALA A 187 0.34 17.76 -0.64
C ALA A 187 0.91 16.38 -1.03
N LEU A 188 0.42 15.79 -2.11
CA LEU A 188 0.91 14.51 -2.65
C LEU A 188 1.99 14.68 -3.73
N ARG A 189 2.36 15.92 -4.08
CA ARG A 189 3.25 16.22 -5.23
C ARG A 189 4.62 15.55 -5.15
N ASP A 190 5.11 15.34 -3.93
CA ASP A 190 6.43 14.77 -3.69
C ASP A 190 6.36 13.22 -3.54
N TRP A 191 5.19 12.62 -3.72
CA TRP A 191 4.98 11.19 -3.62
C TRP A 191 4.94 10.59 -5.03
N SER A 192 5.55 9.41 -5.20
CA SER A 192 5.61 8.73 -6.48
C SER A 192 4.30 7.98 -6.76
N ASP A 193 3.62 8.35 -7.84
CA ASP A 193 2.49 7.57 -8.38
C ASP A 193 3.04 6.48 -9.29
N GLU A 194 2.91 5.23 -8.84
CA GLU A 194 3.39 4.03 -9.53
C GLU A 194 2.23 3.17 -10.05
N SER A 195 1.03 3.73 -10.16
CA SER A 195 -0.19 2.99 -10.54
C SER A 195 -0.01 2.21 -11.84
N GLU A 196 0.52 2.86 -12.89
CA GLU A 196 0.76 2.21 -14.18
C GLU A 196 1.79 1.07 -14.07
N TYR A 197 2.90 1.29 -13.35
CA TYR A 197 3.95 0.29 -13.18
C TYR A 197 3.49 -0.91 -12.34
N ALA A 198 2.74 -0.65 -11.28
CA ALA A 198 2.15 -1.66 -10.42
C ALA A 198 1.13 -2.53 -11.18
N LEU A 199 0.25 -1.92 -11.96
CA LEU A 199 -0.73 -2.64 -12.78
C LEU A 199 -0.06 -3.45 -13.89
N ALA A 200 0.97 -2.90 -14.55
CA ALA A 200 1.76 -3.65 -15.54
C ALA A 200 2.47 -4.84 -14.91
N THR A 201 2.95 -4.71 -13.66
CA THR A 201 3.54 -5.81 -12.90
C THR A 201 2.48 -6.88 -12.62
N VAL A 202 1.30 -6.51 -12.13
CA VAL A 202 0.19 -7.46 -11.93
C VAL A 202 -0.14 -8.22 -13.22
N GLU A 203 -0.30 -7.51 -14.35
CA GLU A 203 -0.64 -8.15 -15.63
C GLU A 203 0.45 -9.11 -16.10
N LYS A 204 1.72 -8.69 -16.04
CA LYS A 204 2.87 -9.53 -16.39
C LYS A 204 2.83 -10.83 -15.60
N TRP A 205 2.74 -10.73 -14.28
CA TRP A 205 2.77 -11.90 -13.40
C TRP A 205 1.51 -12.76 -13.52
N LEU A 206 0.36 -12.17 -13.80
CA LEU A 206 -0.89 -12.90 -14.03
C LEU A 206 -0.80 -13.80 -15.26
N SER A 207 0.01 -13.41 -16.24
CA SER A 207 0.30 -14.23 -17.43
C SER A 207 1.25 -15.40 -17.14
N GLU A 208 2.13 -15.25 -16.15
CA GLU A 208 3.14 -16.23 -15.75
C GLU A 208 2.61 -17.25 -14.73
N TYR A 209 1.69 -16.84 -13.84
CA TYR A 209 1.08 -17.63 -12.76
C TYR A 209 0.13 -18.75 -13.23
N ARG A 210 0.09 -19.03 -14.54
CA ARG A 210 -0.83 -19.99 -15.18
C ARG A 210 -0.16 -21.32 -15.51
N LYS A 211 1.04 -21.57 -15.00
CA LYS A 211 1.80 -22.82 -15.14
C LYS A 211 1.98 -23.49 -13.79
#